data_AF-X0UF51-F1
#
_entry.id   AF-X0UF51-F1
#
_cell.length_a   1.000
_cell.length_b   1.000
_cell.length_c   1.000
_cell.angle_alpha   90.00
_cell.angle_beta   90.00
_cell.angle_gamma   90.00
#
_symmetry.space_group_name_H-M   'P 1'
#
loop_
_entity.id
_entity.type
_entity.pdbx_description
1 polymer ?
#
loop_
_entity_poly.entity_id
_entity_poly.type
_entity_poly.pdbx_seq_one_letter_code
_entity_poly.pdbx_strand_id
1 'polypeptide(L)'
;PSIAGWYGDNLSITFDTIIPEAINYGGISGYPGAYAISDFYTTDWPGQPFTGLDRFFKFVSQNANGTYTYSLFNVFDTPANFYTDWPTYFNSTKFLRGYYSDYTKIVSAVISTNPVPVNPVTLITENRISDSYLFEYTNSVDTLGGDKPQATFDINELGYYSYRLVVQQKQQDYYNVYLPGIVNGFPVNGNADERNDSAHITLINDNINKIPRDLKQVGPSQIEFNSSAKLFGRVQNSNNDLQRNTQYYPSRTPDVVTLISSQRDMFG
;
A
#
# COMPACT_ATOMS: atom_id res chain seq x y z
N PRO A 1 17.42 -31.01 3.29
CA PRO A 1 16.05 -30.91 2.76
C PRO A 1 15.93 -29.71 1.81
N SER A 2 15.92 -29.96 0.50
CA SER A 2 15.67 -28.91 -0.49
C SER A 2 14.24 -28.41 -0.29
N ILE A 3 14.12 -27.21 0.28
CA ILE A 3 12.84 -26.51 0.40
C ILE A 3 12.43 -26.17 -1.03
N ALA A 4 11.42 -26.86 -1.56
CA ALA A 4 10.80 -26.47 -2.82
C ALA A 4 10.33 -25.01 -2.67
N GLY A 5 10.73 -24.16 -3.62
CA GLY A 5 10.50 -22.72 -3.57
C GLY A 5 9.01 -22.41 -3.45
N TRP A 6 8.56 -22.12 -2.24
CA TRP A 6 7.18 -21.75 -1.96
C TRP A 6 6.98 -20.27 -2.28
N TYR A 7 6.21 -20.01 -3.34
CA TYR A 7 5.75 -18.68 -3.75
C TYR A 7 4.23 -18.57 -3.57
N GLY A 8 3.71 -18.79 -2.36
CA GLY A 8 2.31 -18.45 -2.05
C GLY A 8 2.04 -16.94 -2.19
N ASP A 9 1.04 -16.42 -1.45
CA ASP A 9 0.86 -14.97 -1.24
C ASP A 9 1.96 -14.44 -0.29
N ASN A 10 3.22 -14.56 -0.71
CA ASN A 10 4.38 -14.26 0.11
C ASN A 10 4.94 -12.90 -0.28
N LEU A 11 4.87 -11.95 0.66
CA LEU A 11 5.66 -10.73 0.58
C LEU A 11 7.09 -11.05 1.05
N SER A 12 8.05 -11.00 0.13
CA SER A 12 9.47 -11.10 0.47
C SER A 12 10.03 -9.69 0.63
N ILE A 13 10.52 -9.39 1.83
CA ILE A 13 11.26 -8.16 2.14
C ILE A 13 12.70 -8.58 2.33
N THR A 14 13.58 -8.09 1.47
CA THR A 14 15.03 -8.33 1.58
C THR A 14 15.67 -7.06 2.11
N PHE A 15 16.42 -7.17 3.20
CA PHE A 15 17.21 -6.07 3.74
C PHE A 15 18.67 -6.31 3.33
N ASP A 16 19.26 -5.40 2.57
CA ASP A 16 20.62 -5.55 2.06
C ASP A 16 21.69 -5.40 3.16
N THR A 17 21.34 -4.80 4.31
CA THR A 17 22.24 -4.57 5.43
C THR A 17 21.52 -4.64 6.78
N ILE A 18 22.11 -5.36 7.75
CA ILE A 18 21.68 -5.35 9.15
C ILE A 18 22.45 -4.24 9.88
N ILE A 19 21.76 -3.40 10.63
CA ILE A 19 22.41 -2.40 11.49
C ILE A 19 22.96 -3.14 12.73
N PRO A 20 24.27 -3.10 13.01
CA PRO A 20 24.85 -3.83 14.13
C PRO A 20 24.39 -3.26 15.49
N GLU A 21 23.87 -4.12 16.36
CA GLU A 21 23.41 -3.81 17.72
C GLU A 21 24.57 -3.75 18.74
N ALA A 22 25.65 -3.03 18.42
CA ALA A 22 26.77 -2.85 19.35
C ALA A 22 26.67 -1.50 20.06
N ILE A 23 26.92 -1.51 21.38
CA ILE A 23 26.95 -0.30 22.24
C ILE A 23 27.90 0.78 21.67
N ASN A 24 28.93 0.38 20.92
CA ASN A 24 29.81 1.26 20.15
C ASN A 24 30.29 0.54 18.87
N TYR A 25 29.81 0.97 17.70
CA TYR A 25 30.40 0.61 16.40
C TYR A 25 31.14 1.83 15.85
N GLY A 26 32.47 1.74 15.70
CA GLY A 26 33.26 2.85 15.12
C GLY A 26 33.45 4.10 16.00
N GLY A 27 33.22 4.02 17.32
CA GLY A 27 33.50 5.13 18.25
C GLY A 27 32.37 6.15 18.44
N ILE A 28 31.16 5.83 18.00
CA ILE A 28 29.96 6.66 18.14
C ILE A 28 28.94 5.95 19.04
N SER A 29 28.36 6.68 20.01
CA SER A 29 27.46 6.17 21.07
C SER A 29 26.18 5.55 20.49
N GLY A 30 25.94 4.27 20.77
CA GLY A 30 24.86 3.45 20.21
C GLY A 30 23.54 3.48 20.98
N TYR A 31 22.97 4.66 21.24
CA TYR A 31 21.55 4.74 21.64
C TYR A 31 20.68 5.04 20.40
N PRO A 32 20.07 4.01 19.77
CA PRO A 32 19.21 4.22 18.61
C PRO A 32 17.92 4.93 19.04
N GLY A 33 17.82 6.22 18.71
CA GLY A 33 16.56 6.97 18.75
C GLY A 33 15.72 6.74 17.47
N ALA A 34 14.56 7.37 17.35
CA ALA A 34 13.87 7.41 16.06
C ALA A 34 14.73 8.13 15.01
N TYR A 35 14.75 7.65 13.77
CA TYR A 35 15.50 8.27 12.66
C TYR A 35 15.05 9.71 12.41
N ALA A 36 13.75 9.98 12.55
CA ALA A 36 13.19 11.31 12.46
C ALA A 36 12.36 11.61 13.69
N ILE A 37 12.65 12.73 14.34
CA ILE A 37 11.87 13.26 15.45
C ILE A 37 11.08 14.44 14.92
N SER A 38 9.75 14.35 15.03
CA SER A 38 8.82 15.35 14.51
C SER A 38 8.57 16.46 15.52
N ASP A 39 8.78 17.70 15.10
CA ASP A 39 8.26 18.88 15.76
C ASP A 39 6.95 19.27 15.09
N PHE A 40 5.86 18.95 15.76
CA PHE A 40 4.53 19.21 15.24
C PHE A 40 4.13 20.66 15.44
N TYR A 41 3.47 21.20 14.42
CA TYR A 41 2.73 22.45 14.51
C TYR A 41 1.39 22.29 13.80
N THR A 42 0.38 23.02 14.26
CA THR A 42 -0.96 22.98 13.68
C THR A 42 -1.22 24.28 12.94
N THR A 43 -1.68 24.16 11.70
CA THR A 43 -2.28 25.28 10.98
C THR A 43 -3.78 25.26 11.27
N ASP A 44 -4.28 26.33 11.85
CA ASP A 44 -5.66 26.48 12.31
C ASP A 44 -6.65 26.69 11.16
N TRP A 45 -7.81 26.06 11.26
CA TRP A 45 -8.94 26.34 10.38
C TRP A 45 -9.87 27.36 11.05
N PRO A 46 -10.03 28.58 10.47
CA PRO A 46 -10.70 29.69 11.15
C PRO A 46 -12.25 29.61 11.15
N GLY A 47 -12.86 28.44 10.90
CA GLY A 47 -14.32 28.32 10.86
C GLY A 47 -14.98 28.70 9.53
N GLN A 48 -14.27 29.39 8.65
CA GLN A 48 -14.78 30.01 7.42
C GLN A 48 -13.65 30.16 6.39
N PRO A 49 -13.93 30.31 5.09
CA PRO A 49 -12.88 30.60 4.12
C PRO A 49 -12.09 31.83 4.56
N PHE A 50 -10.77 31.68 4.68
CA PHE A 50 -9.91 32.78 5.09
C PHE A 50 -9.92 33.90 4.05
N THR A 51 -10.17 35.13 4.50
CA THR A 51 -10.10 36.35 3.69
C THR A 51 -8.95 37.22 4.17
N GLY A 52 -7.73 36.91 3.73
CA GLY A 52 -6.51 37.66 4.04
C GLY A 52 -5.38 37.33 3.07
N LEU A 53 -4.32 38.13 3.07
CA LEU A 53 -3.26 38.04 2.05
C LEU A 53 -2.44 36.75 2.15
N ASP A 54 -2.08 36.27 3.34
CA ASP A 54 -1.19 35.10 3.44
C ASP A 54 -1.49 34.25 4.69
N ARG A 55 -1.73 32.96 4.52
CA ARG A 55 -1.73 31.94 5.60
C ARG A 55 -1.29 30.62 4.97
N PHE A 56 -0.03 30.49 4.58
CA PHE A 56 0.39 29.29 3.84
C PHE A 56 1.88 29.17 3.60
N PHE A 57 2.26 27.95 3.20
CA PHE A 57 3.38 27.64 2.33
C PHE A 57 2.98 27.81 0.86
N LYS A 58 3.62 28.77 0.18
CA LYS A 58 3.48 29.00 -1.25
C LYS A 58 4.70 28.49 -1.99
N PHE A 59 4.52 27.74 -3.07
CA PHE A 59 5.61 27.57 -4.03
C PHE A 59 5.87 28.89 -4.78
N VAL A 60 7.13 29.31 -4.85
CA VAL A 60 7.54 30.54 -5.54
C VAL A 60 8.24 30.20 -6.85
N SER A 61 9.31 29.42 -6.78
CA SER A 61 10.11 29.07 -7.96
C SER A 61 11.04 27.89 -7.68
N GLN A 62 11.50 27.24 -8.75
CA GLN A 62 12.71 26.42 -8.71
C GLN A 62 13.88 27.27 -9.16
N ASN A 63 14.95 27.28 -8.37
CA ASN A 63 16.17 28.01 -8.66
C ASN A 63 17.02 27.23 -9.67
N ALA A 64 17.89 27.92 -10.41
CA ALA A 64 18.75 27.30 -11.43
C ALA A 64 19.72 26.23 -10.85
N ASN A 65 20.02 26.29 -9.56
CA ASN A 65 20.85 25.31 -8.85
C ASN A 65 20.06 24.06 -8.40
N GLY A 66 18.78 23.93 -8.77
CA GLY A 66 17.92 22.80 -8.43
C GLY A 66 17.15 22.95 -7.12
N THR A 67 17.48 23.93 -6.27
CA THR A 67 16.75 24.20 -5.01
C THR A 67 15.37 24.81 -5.25
N TYR A 68 14.48 24.70 -4.26
CA TYR A 68 13.10 25.17 -4.36
C TYR A 68 12.85 26.30 -3.35
N THR A 69 12.24 27.37 -3.82
CA THR A 69 11.91 28.55 -3.01
C THR A 69 10.42 28.55 -2.67
N TYR A 70 10.12 28.79 -1.40
CA TYR A 70 8.78 28.89 -0.84
C TYR A 70 8.63 30.17 -0.03
N SER A 71 7.39 30.66 0.05
CA SER A 71 6.99 31.78 0.92
C SER A 71 6.09 31.25 2.02
N LEU A 72 6.42 31.54 3.28
CA LEU A 72 5.68 31.08 4.45
C LEU A 72 5.13 32.27 5.22
N PHE A 73 3.86 32.22 5.61
CA PHE A 73 3.30 33.21 6.53
C PHE A 73 2.18 32.62 7.38
N ASN A 74 2.16 32.99 8.67
CA ASN A 74 1.10 32.70 9.64
C ASN A 74 0.63 31.23 9.65
N VAL A 75 1.57 30.28 9.70
CA VAL A 75 1.30 28.83 9.60
C VAL A 75 0.98 28.14 10.94
N PHE A 76 0.91 28.90 12.04
CA PHE A 76 0.71 28.39 13.42
C PHE A 76 -0.63 28.85 14.01
N ASP A 77 -1.22 28.00 14.85
CA ASP A 77 -2.40 28.31 15.67
C ASP A 77 -2.08 29.24 16.86
N THR A 78 -3.08 29.99 17.30
CA THR A 78 -3.04 30.76 18.55
C THR A 78 -2.83 29.84 19.77
N PRO A 79 -2.02 30.24 20.77
CA PRO A 79 -1.47 31.57 21.00
C PRO A 79 -0.08 31.81 20.37
N ALA A 80 0.40 30.95 19.47
CA ALA A 80 1.73 31.07 18.87
C ALA A 80 1.86 32.38 18.07
N ASN A 81 3.00 33.05 18.17
CA ASN A 81 3.31 34.22 17.37
C ASN A 81 4.25 33.80 16.24
N PHE A 82 3.77 33.94 15.00
CA PHE A 82 4.52 33.57 13.82
C PHE A 82 5.96 34.09 13.84
N TYR A 83 6.18 35.37 14.16
CA TYR A 83 7.51 35.99 14.09
C TYR A 83 8.47 35.54 15.19
N THR A 84 7.97 35.04 16.32
CA THR A 84 8.83 34.49 17.39
C THR A 84 9.09 33.00 17.22
N ASP A 85 8.12 32.27 16.70
CA ASP A 85 8.12 30.80 16.80
C ASP A 85 8.59 30.12 15.51
N TRP A 86 8.49 30.79 14.35
CA TRP A 86 8.95 30.24 13.07
C TRP A 86 10.41 29.74 13.06
N PRO A 87 11.39 30.38 13.73
CA PRO A 87 12.77 29.94 13.67
C PRO A 87 12.98 28.57 14.33
N THR A 88 12.09 28.16 15.24
CA THR A 88 12.14 26.85 15.89
C THR A 88 11.84 25.72 14.92
N TYR A 89 10.88 25.93 14.02
CA TYR A 89 10.41 24.92 13.07
C TYR A 89 11.12 25.02 11.71
N PHE A 90 11.46 26.22 11.26
CA PHE A 90 12.04 26.45 9.94
C PHE A 90 13.42 27.11 10.09
N ASN A 91 14.45 26.28 10.09
CA ASN A 91 15.84 26.72 10.08
C ASN A 91 16.71 25.68 9.36
N SER A 92 17.98 25.98 9.16
CA SER A 92 18.90 25.15 8.37
C SER A 92 19.28 23.79 9.00
N THR A 93 18.90 23.53 10.26
CA THR A 93 19.08 22.22 10.90
C THR A 93 17.87 21.32 10.72
N LYS A 94 16.73 21.87 10.29
CA LYS A 94 15.46 21.15 10.16
C LYS A 94 15.25 20.60 8.75
N PHE A 95 14.44 19.55 8.69
CA PHE A 95 14.01 18.89 7.47
C PHE A 95 12.49 18.97 7.32
N LEU A 96 12.02 18.97 6.08
CA LEU A 96 10.60 18.83 5.73
C LEU A 96 10.39 17.52 5.00
N ARG A 97 9.16 17.02 4.96
CA ARG A 97 8.84 15.87 4.11
C ARG A 97 9.05 16.23 2.63
N GLY A 98 9.79 15.41 1.91
CA GLY A 98 9.99 15.59 0.47
C GLY A 98 8.81 15.04 -0.34
N TYR A 99 8.70 15.48 -1.60
CA TYR A 99 7.72 14.92 -2.54
C TYR A 99 8.19 13.59 -3.14
N TYR A 100 9.47 13.51 -3.50
CA TYR A 100 10.12 12.32 -4.09
C TYR A 100 11.11 11.66 -3.13
N SER A 101 11.24 12.20 -1.93
CA SER A 101 12.13 11.71 -0.87
C SER A 101 11.40 11.75 0.46
N ASP A 102 11.79 10.91 1.40
CA ASP A 102 11.18 10.92 2.74
C ASP A 102 11.38 12.28 3.41
N TYR A 103 12.58 12.86 3.27
CA TYR A 103 12.94 14.16 3.84
C TYR A 103 13.71 15.03 2.83
N THR A 104 13.59 16.34 2.97
CA THR A 104 14.38 17.36 2.28
C THR A 104 14.88 18.39 3.27
N LYS A 105 16.15 18.76 3.17
CA LYS A 105 16.76 19.73 4.07
C LYS A 105 16.27 21.14 3.76
N ILE A 106 16.09 21.94 4.81
CA ILE A 106 15.99 23.40 4.69
C ILE A 106 17.40 23.96 4.50
N VAL A 107 17.66 24.60 3.37
CA VAL A 107 18.94 25.25 3.06
C VAL A 107 19.01 26.59 3.77
N SER A 108 17.95 27.38 3.68
CA SER A 108 17.86 28.69 4.33
C SER A 108 16.43 29.07 4.63
N ALA A 109 16.20 29.78 5.72
CA ALA A 109 14.92 30.38 6.06
C ALA A 109 15.19 31.79 6.58
N VAL A 110 14.65 32.81 5.91
CA VAL A 110 14.89 34.22 6.25
C VAL A 110 13.62 35.04 6.10
N ILE A 111 13.41 36.03 6.97
CA ILE A 111 12.32 36.99 6.82
C ILE A 111 12.58 37.83 5.56
N SER A 112 11.60 37.85 4.66
CA SER A 112 11.64 38.71 3.48
C SER A 112 11.54 40.18 3.91
N THR A 113 12.37 41.02 3.30
CA THR A 113 12.37 42.47 3.53
C THR A 113 11.49 43.24 2.54
N ASN A 114 10.84 42.54 1.60
CA ASN A 114 9.91 43.08 0.59
C ASN A 114 8.87 41.99 0.24
N PRO A 115 7.55 42.18 0.44
CA PRO A 115 6.80 43.44 0.34
C PRO A 115 6.08 43.89 1.62
N VAL A 116 6.15 45.18 1.93
CA VAL A 116 5.34 45.83 2.98
C VAL A 116 3.86 45.80 2.57
N PRO A 117 2.89 45.43 3.45
CA PRO A 117 2.91 45.52 4.91
C PRO A 117 3.20 44.23 5.69
N VAL A 118 3.54 43.12 5.02
CA VAL A 118 3.67 41.80 5.68
C VAL A 118 4.97 41.13 5.25
N ASN A 119 5.79 40.70 6.19
CA ASN A 119 7.10 40.12 5.89
C ASN A 119 7.04 38.58 5.99
N PRO A 120 6.75 37.85 4.90
CA PRO A 120 6.77 36.39 4.91
C PRO A 120 8.19 35.86 5.07
N VAL A 121 8.32 34.62 5.53
CA VAL A 121 9.60 33.90 5.54
C VAL A 121 9.84 33.31 4.15
N THR A 122 10.97 33.66 3.54
CA THR A 122 11.50 32.99 2.35
C THR A 122 12.25 31.75 2.78
N LEU A 123 11.75 30.59 2.38
CA LEU A 123 12.32 29.28 2.68
C LEU A 123 12.91 28.68 1.41
N ILE A 124 14.14 28.18 1.48
CA ILE A 124 14.79 27.46 0.40
C ILE A 124 15.06 26.04 0.87
N THR A 125 14.67 25.04 0.08
CA THR A 125 14.92 23.62 0.36
C THR A 125 15.75 22.98 -0.76
N GLU A 126 16.46 21.91 -0.44
CA GLU A 126 17.30 21.18 -1.41
C GLU A 126 16.46 20.54 -2.51
N ASN A 127 15.36 19.89 -2.14
CA ASN A 127 14.42 19.24 -3.05
C ASN A 127 12.99 19.74 -2.81
N ARG A 128 12.07 19.39 -3.72
CA ARG A 128 10.66 19.75 -3.63
C ARG A 128 10.03 19.16 -2.36
N ILE A 129 9.36 19.99 -1.56
CA ILE A 129 8.59 19.55 -0.38
C ILE A 129 7.30 18.83 -0.79
N SER A 130 6.80 17.98 0.10
CA SER A 130 5.53 17.25 -0.06
C SER A 130 4.36 18.20 -0.29
N ASP A 131 3.41 17.77 -1.14
CA ASP A 131 2.16 18.50 -1.40
C ASP A 131 1.31 18.67 -0.11
N SER A 132 1.57 17.87 0.92
CA SER A 132 0.90 18.02 2.23
C SER A 132 1.17 19.37 2.91
N TYR A 133 2.30 20.01 2.61
CA TYR A 133 2.59 21.38 3.07
C TYR A 133 2.07 22.42 2.10
N LEU A 134 1.96 22.08 0.80
CA LEU A 134 1.57 23.02 -0.24
C LEU A 134 0.07 23.23 -0.18
N PHE A 135 -0.33 24.21 0.60
CA PHE A 135 -1.68 24.75 0.54
C PHE A 135 -1.75 25.72 -0.64
N GLU A 136 -2.08 25.25 -1.83
CA GLU A 136 -2.34 26.15 -2.95
C GLU A 136 -3.68 26.87 -2.73
N TYR A 137 -3.58 28.08 -2.16
CA TYR A 137 -4.65 29.06 -2.19
C TYR A 137 -4.64 29.71 -3.58
N THR A 138 -5.59 29.33 -4.43
CA THR A 138 -5.98 30.24 -5.51
C THR A 138 -6.59 31.47 -4.83
N ASN A 139 -6.26 32.69 -5.31
CA ASN A 139 -6.65 34.00 -4.74
C ASN A 139 -8.18 34.25 -4.68
N SER A 140 -9.02 33.28 -4.37
CA SER A 140 -10.47 33.45 -4.34
C SER A 140 -11.18 32.75 -3.19
N VAL A 141 -10.87 31.50 -2.81
CA VAL A 141 -11.56 30.84 -1.66
C VAL A 141 -10.75 29.62 -1.17
N ASP A 142 -10.61 29.47 0.14
CA ASP A 142 -10.19 28.23 0.81
C ASP A 142 -11.40 27.32 1.09
N THR A 143 -11.34 26.06 0.67
CA THR A 143 -12.39 25.05 0.92
C THR A 143 -11.92 23.90 1.80
N LEU A 144 -10.68 23.93 2.31
CA LEU A 144 -10.19 22.92 3.23
C LEU A 144 -10.95 23.04 4.56
N GLY A 145 -11.57 21.94 4.98
CA GLY A 145 -12.17 21.83 6.31
C GLY A 145 -11.16 21.29 7.32
N GLY A 146 -11.09 21.95 8.48
CA GLY A 146 -10.44 21.46 9.69
C GLY A 146 -8.93 21.71 9.79
N ASP A 147 -8.45 21.76 11.03
CA ASP A 147 -7.05 22.01 11.38
C ASP A 147 -6.10 20.99 10.73
N LYS A 148 -4.93 21.46 10.33
CA LYS A 148 -3.91 20.65 9.66
C LYS A 148 -2.67 20.51 10.53
N PRO A 149 -2.47 19.36 11.19
CA PRO A 149 -1.21 19.07 11.85
C PRO A 149 -0.14 18.80 10.79
N GLN A 150 0.96 19.54 10.89
CA GLN A 150 2.15 19.40 10.06
C GLN A 150 3.36 19.20 10.95
N ALA A 151 4.50 18.82 10.37
CA ALA A 151 5.72 18.61 11.13
C ALA A 151 6.95 19.08 10.38
N THR A 152 7.93 19.56 11.13
CA THR A 152 9.34 19.62 10.72
C THR A 152 10.10 18.53 11.45
N PHE A 153 11.25 18.11 10.92
CA PHE A 153 11.96 16.95 11.44
C PHE A 153 13.39 17.29 11.82
N ASP A 154 13.81 16.76 12.96
CA ASP A 154 15.23 16.53 13.27
C ASP A 154 15.59 15.12 12.81
N ILE A 155 16.61 15.02 11.96
CA ILE A 155 17.08 13.74 11.44
C ILE A 155 18.26 13.25 12.27
N ASN A 156 18.11 12.06 12.84
CA ASN A 156 19.14 11.28 13.48
C ASN A 156 19.58 10.17 12.52
N GLU A 157 20.71 10.38 11.84
CA GLU A 157 21.26 9.40 10.87
C GLU A 157 21.51 8.01 11.48
N LEU A 158 21.64 7.92 12.81
CA LEU A 158 21.86 6.68 13.56
C LEU A 158 20.57 6.09 14.16
N GLY A 159 19.41 6.70 13.89
CA GLY A 159 18.13 6.26 14.41
C GLY A 159 17.46 5.18 13.57
N TYR A 160 16.42 4.54 14.13
CA TYR A 160 15.67 3.48 13.44
C TYR A 160 14.47 4.02 12.64
N TYR A 161 14.12 3.34 11.55
CA TYR A 161 12.90 3.58 10.77
C TYR A 161 12.08 2.29 10.70
N SER A 162 10.76 2.38 10.93
CA SER A 162 9.86 1.23 10.87
C SER A 162 8.78 1.44 9.83
N TYR A 163 8.63 0.49 8.89
CA TYR A 163 7.51 0.47 7.96
C TYR A 163 6.46 -0.53 8.45
N ARG A 164 5.18 -0.16 8.36
CA ARG A 164 4.05 -1.08 8.57
C ARG A 164 3.39 -1.38 7.24
N LEU A 165 3.51 -2.63 6.81
CA LEU A 165 2.81 -3.12 5.62
C LEU A 165 1.50 -3.76 6.04
N VAL A 166 0.40 -3.33 5.41
CA VAL A 166 -0.94 -3.89 5.65
C VAL A 166 -1.44 -4.47 4.34
N VAL A 167 -1.67 -5.79 4.32
CA VAL A 167 -2.29 -6.48 3.18
C VAL A 167 -3.73 -6.82 3.58
N GLN A 168 -4.71 -6.32 2.82
CA GLN A 168 -6.11 -6.68 3.00
C GLN A 168 -6.48 -7.79 2.02
N GLN A 169 -6.86 -8.95 2.54
CA GLN A 169 -7.49 -10.00 1.74
C GLN A 169 -8.94 -9.61 1.47
N LYS A 170 -9.31 -9.36 0.21
CA LYS A 170 -10.67 -8.95 -0.15
C LYS A 170 -11.65 -10.13 -0.31
N GLN A 171 -11.16 -11.36 -0.46
CA GLN A 171 -11.98 -12.54 -0.67
C GLN A 171 -11.30 -13.76 -0.06
N GLN A 172 -11.84 -14.31 1.03
CA GLN A 172 -11.41 -15.65 1.46
C GLN A 172 -12.51 -16.57 1.99
N ASP A 173 -13.62 -16.06 2.53
CA ASP A 173 -14.57 -16.99 3.17
C ASP A 173 -15.69 -17.52 2.24
N TYR A 174 -16.08 -16.77 1.22
CA TYR A 174 -17.30 -17.07 0.44
C TYR A 174 -17.09 -17.85 -0.88
N TYR A 175 -15.86 -18.15 -1.29
CA TYR A 175 -15.58 -18.73 -2.63
C TYR A 175 -14.88 -20.10 -2.63
N ASN A 176 -14.64 -20.73 -1.47
CA ASN A 176 -14.05 -22.08 -1.44
C ASN A 176 -15.08 -23.14 -1.80
N VAL A 177 -14.70 -24.04 -2.72
CA VAL A 177 -15.48 -25.20 -3.15
C VAL A 177 -14.98 -26.43 -2.41
N TYR A 178 -15.89 -27.16 -1.76
CA TYR A 178 -15.57 -28.39 -1.04
C TYR A 178 -16.05 -29.60 -1.81
N LEU A 179 -15.10 -30.36 -2.37
CA LEU A 179 -15.40 -31.50 -3.22
C LEU A 179 -15.33 -32.80 -2.42
N PRO A 180 -16.23 -33.77 -2.67
CA PRO A 180 -16.17 -35.10 -2.04
C PRO A 180 -14.97 -35.93 -2.54
N GLY A 181 -14.29 -35.47 -3.59
CA GLY A 181 -13.14 -36.10 -4.23
C GLY A 181 -12.99 -35.61 -5.66
N ILE A 182 -11.85 -35.96 -6.28
CA ILE A 182 -11.57 -35.71 -7.69
C ILE A 182 -11.27 -37.07 -8.34
N VAL A 183 -11.91 -37.37 -9.47
CA VAL A 183 -11.66 -38.58 -10.25
C VAL A 183 -10.72 -38.22 -11.40
N ASN A 184 -9.61 -38.93 -11.54
CA ASN A 184 -8.63 -38.72 -12.60
C ASN A 184 -8.99 -39.57 -13.83
N GLY A 185 -9.30 -38.92 -14.95
CA GLY A 185 -9.88 -39.53 -16.15
C GLY A 185 -11.38 -39.80 -16.04
N PHE A 186 -11.91 -40.63 -16.95
CA PHE A 186 -13.33 -40.97 -16.97
C PHE A 186 -13.76 -41.83 -15.76
N PRO A 187 -14.90 -41.51 -15.10
CA PRO A 187 -15.43 -42.27 -13.97
C PRO A 187 -16.17 -43.55 -14.42
N VAL A 188 -15.59 -44.31 -15.35
CA VAL A 188 -16.15 -45.55 -15.90
C VAL A 188 -15.24 -46.72 -15.53
N ASN A 189 -15.82 -47.78 -14.96
CA ASN A 189 -15.04 -48.93 -14.50
C ASN A 189 -14.29 -49.59 -15.67
N GLY A 190 -12.98 -49.78 -15.50
CA GLY A 190 -12.12 -50.37 -16.53
C GLY A 190 -11.70 -49.41 -17.65
N ASN A 191 -12.19 -48.16 -17.67
CA ASN A 191 -11.71 -47.15 -18.60
C ASN A 191 -10.43 -46.49 -18.05
N ALA A 192 -9.40 -46.40 -18.90
CA ALA A 192 -8.12 -45.75 -18.60
C ALA A 192 -7.86 -44.49 -19.45
N ASP A 193 -8.82 -44.10 -20.28
CA ASP A 193 -8.75 -42.94 -21.15
C ASP A 193 -8.71 -41.63 -20.31
N GLU A 194 -8.01 -40.63 -20.84
CA GLU A 194 -7.81 -39.29 -20.26
C GLU A 194 -7.22 -39.24 -18.85
N ARG A 195 -6.62 -40.33 -18.36
CA ARG A 195 -5.89 -40.33 -17.08
C ARG A 195 -4.69 -39.39 -17.15
N ASN A 196 -4.63 -38.48 -16.18
CA ASN A 196 -3.68 -37.38 -16.06
C ASN A 196 -3.87 -36.26 -17.09
N ASP A 197 -4.92 -36.32 -17.91
CA ASP A 197 -5.26 -35.27 -18.88
C ASP A 197 -6.52 -34.51 -18.45
N SER A 198 -7.57 -35.23 -18.01
CA SER A 198 -8.81 -34.63 -17.51
C SER A 198 -9.17 -35.17 -16.12
N ALA A 199 -9.94 -34.39 -15.37
CA ALA A 199 -10.42 -34.78 -14.06
C ALA A 199 -11.86 -34.34 -13.84
N HIS A 200 -12.62 -35.19 -13.15
CA HIS A 200 -14.04 -34.99 -12.91
C HIS A 200 -14.30 -34.75 -11.43
N ILE A 201 -15.14 -33.75 -11.16
CA ILE A 201 -15.51 -33.34 -9.80
C ILE A 201 -17.02 -33.24 -9.70
N THR A 202 -17.57 -33.59 -8.53
CA THR A 202 -19.01 -33.51 -8.28
C THR A 202 -19.33 -32.25 -7.50
N LEU A 203 -20.14 -31.37 -8.09
CA LEU A 203 -20.65 -30.17 -7.43
C LEU A 203 -21.96 -30.50 -6.72
N ILE A 204 -21.95 -30.43 -5.40
CA ILE A 204 -23.12 -30.66 -4.55
C ILE A 204 -23.48 -29.40 -3.76
N ASN A 205 -24.78 -29.16 -3.57
CA ASN A 205 -25.31 -28.04 -2.78
C ASN A 205 -24.73 -26.68 -3.24
N ASP A 206 -24.32 -25.86 -2.27
CA ASP A 206 -23.82 -24.49 -2.47
C ASP A 206 -22.55 -24.41 -3.34
N ASN A 207 -21.82 -25.52 -3.51
CA ASN A 207 -20.68 -25.57 -4.42
C ASN A 207 -21.06 -25.28 -5.88
N ILE A 208 -22.32 -25.57 -6.27
CA ILE A 208 -22.82 -25.31 -7.63
C ILE A 208 -22.80 -23.81 -7.93
N ASN A 209 -23.11 -22.96 -6.94
CA ASN A 209 -23.15 -21.51 -7.12
C ASN A 209 -21.76 -20.87 -7.19
N LYS A 210 -20.72 -21.59 -6.73
CA LYS A 210 -19.33 -21.11 -6.69
C LYS A 210 -18.57 -21.39 -7.99
N ILE A 211 -19.08 -22.29 -8.83
CA ILE A 211 -18.58 -22.58 -10.18
C ILE A 211 -19.73 -22.34 -11.16
N PRO A 212 -20.03 -21.06 -11.48
CA PRO A 212 -21.18 -20.72 -12.31
C PRO A 212 -21.00 -21.19 -13.75
N ARG A 213 -22.11 -21.60 -14.38
CA ARG A 213 -22.16 -21.92 -15.80
C ARG A 213 -22.05 -20.64 -16.62
N ASP A 214 -21.25 -20.67 -17.68
CA ASP A 214 -21.23 -19.59 -18.66
C ASP A 214 -22.46 -19.72 -19.58
N LEU A 215 -23.33 -18.70 -19.57
CA LEU A 215 -24.59 -18.68 -20.33
C LEU A 215 -24.53 -17.80 -21.59
N LYS A 216 -23.32 -17.39 -22.00
CA LYS A 216 -23.16 -16.58 -23.21
C LYS A 216 -23.28 -17.50 -24.43
N GLN A 217 -24.26 -17.24 -25.29
CA GLN A 217 -24.50 -17.98 -26.53
C GLN A 217 -24.92 -19.45 -26.34
N VAL A 218 -25.83 -19.72 -25.40
CA VAL A 218 -26.37 -21.07 -25.21
C VAL A 218 -27.71 -21.25 -25.94
N GLY A 219 -27.89 -22.42 -26.56
CA GLY A 219 -29.14 -22.78 -27.24
C GLY A 219 -30.26 -23.17 -26.25
N PRO A 220 -31.56 -23.14 -26.66
CA PRO A 220 -32.68 -23.48 -25.78
C PRO A 220 -32.65 -24.92 -25.23
N SER A 221 -31.99 -25.84 -25.93
CA SER A 221 -31.88 -27.25 -25.59
C SER A 221 -30.47 -27.64 -25.11
N GLN A 222 -29.60 -26.67 -24.85
CA GLN A 222 -28.22 -26.94 -24.44
C GLN A 222 -28.18 -27.35 -22.96
N ILE A 223 -27.59 -28.52 -22.69
CA ILE A 223 -27.47 -29.13 -21.35
C ILE A 223 -26.02 -29.20 -20.85
N GLU A 224 -25.08 -28.78 -21.70
CA GLU A 224 -23.64 -28.76 -21.46
C GLU A 224 -23.12 -27.32 -21.47
N PHE A 225 -22.39 -26.95 -20.42
CA PHE A 225 -21.92 -25.58 -20.22
C PHE A 225 -20.45 -25.59 -19.84
N ASN A 226 -19.69 -24.59 -20.27
CA ASN A 226 -18.37 -24.30 -19.73
C ASN A 226 -18.46 -23.37 -18.51
N SER A 227 -17.33 -23.09 -17.87
CA SER A 227 -17.25 -22.03 -16.85
C SER A 227 -15.96 -21.23 -17.00
N SER A 228 -16.10 -19.91 -16.83
CA SER A 228 -14.97 -18.98 -16.77
C SER A 228 -14.26 -18.97 -15.40
N ALA A 229 -14.75 -19.76 -14.44
CA ALA A 229 -14.15 -19.88 -13.12
C ALA A 229 -12.78 -20.58 -13.20
N LYS A 230 -11.80 -19.99 -12.49
CA LYS A 230 -10.46 -20.54 -12.31
C LYS A 230 -10.36 -21.20 -10.94
N LEU A 231 -9.94 -22.46 -10.91
CA LEU A 231 -9.83 -23.24 -9.69
C LEU A 231 -8.36 -23.40 -9.29
N PHE A 232 -8.11 -23.36 -7.99
CA PHE A 232 -6.78 -23.57 -7.44
C PHE A 232 -6.87 -24.58 -6.30
N GLY A 233 -6.12 -25.67 -6.39
CA GLY A 233 -6.04 -26.66 -5.33
C GLY A 233 -5.50 -26.04 -4.04
N ARG A 234 -6.16 -26.35 -2.92
CA ARG A 234 -5.75 -25.91 -1.56
C ARG A 234 -5.35 -27.08 -0.67
N VAL A 235 -6.15 -28.14 -0.70
CA VAL A 235 -5.97 -29.37 0.08
C VAL A 235 -6.24 -30.55 -0.84
N GLN A 236 -5.47 -31.62 -0.67
CA GLN A 236 -5.68 -32.89 -1.36
C GLN A 236 -5.76 -34.04 -0.37
N ASN A 237 -6.51 -35.06 -0.77
CA ASN A 237 -6.55 -36.31 -0.04
C ASN A 237 -5.17 -36.96 -0.09
N SER A 238 -4.76 -37.53 1.04
CA SER A 238 -3.50 -38.26 1.17
C SER A 238 -3.82 -39.72 1.51
N ASN A 239 -3.13 -40.64 0.86
CA ASN A 239 -3.26 -42.09 1.08
C ASN A 239 -2.50 -42.56 2.35
N ASN A 240 -2.19 -41.63 3.27
CA ASN A 240 -1.55 -41.92 4.55
C ASN A 240 -2.63 -42.17 5.62
N ASP A 241 -2.60 -43.34 6.25
CA ASP A 241 -3.57 -43.74 7.29
C ASP A 241 -3.63 -42.76 8.48
N LEU A 242 -2.56 -42.02 8.75
CA LEU A 242 -2.47 -41.03 9.83
C LEU A 242 -2.88 -39.61 9.40
N GLN A 243 -2.81 -39.31 8.10
CA GLN A 243 -3.07 -37.98 7.54
C GLN A 243 -3.91 -38.12 6.28
N ARG A 244 -5.23 -38.10 6.45
CA ARG A 244 -6.20 -38.25 5.35
C ARG A 244 -6.23 -37.07 4.39
N ASN A 245 -5.85 -35.88 4.87
CA ASN A 245 -5.78 -34.65 4.09
C ASN A 245 -4.40 -34.01 4.26
N THR A 246 -3.82 -33.52 3.18
CA THR A 246 -2.55 -32.78 3.17
C THR A 246 -2.71 -31.51 2.34
N GLN A 247 -1.84 -30.52 2.59
CA GLN A 247 -1.83 -29.32 1.79
C GLN A 247 -1.55 -29.65 0.32
N TYR A 248 -2.37 -29.12 -0.59
CA TYR A 248 -2.11 -29.23 -2.02
C TYR A 248 -0.97 -28.29 -2.39
N TYR A 249 -0.04 -28.74 -3.22
CA TYR A 249 1.05 -27.89 -3.68
C TYR A 249 0.52 -26.99 -4.82
N PRO A 250 0.39 -25.67 -4.60
CA PRO A 250 -0.32 -24.83 -5.54
C PRO A 250 0.47 -24.65 -6.85
N SER A 251 -0.22 -24.76 -7.98
CA SER A 251 0.30 -24.39 -9.29
C SER A 251 0.02 -22.91 -9.59
N ARG A 252 0.88 -22.27 -10.38
CA ARG A 252 0.63 -20.91 -10.92
C ARG A 252 -0.43 -20.92 -12.01
N THR A 253 -0.62 -22.07 -12.64
CA THR A 253 -1.65 -22.28 -13.65
C THR A 253 -2.91 -22.78 -12.95
N PRO A 254 -4.04 -22.07 -13.06
CA PRO A 254 -5.31 -22.56 -12.52
C PRO A 254 -5.82 -23.75 -13.32
N ASP A 255 -6.58 -24.61 -12.66
CA ASP A 255 -7.44 -25.56 -13.33
C ASP A 255 -8.67 -24.82 -13.88
N VAL A 256 -9.11 -25.17 -15.07
CA VAL A 256 -10.27 -24.58 -15.74
C VAL A 256 -11.34 -25.63 -15.93
N VAL A 257 -12.60 -25.22 -15.79
CA VAL A 257 -13.74 -26.11 -15.98
C VAL A 257 -14.17 -26.06 -17.43
N THR A 258 -13.85 -27.12 -18.17
CA THR A 258 -14.16 -27.25 -19.60
C THR A 258 -15.62 -27.60 -19.85
N LEU A 259 -16.22 -28.41 -18.98
CA LEU A 259 -17.57 -28.94 -19.14
C LEU A 259 -18.28 -29.11 -17.78
N ILE A 260 -19.56 -28.72 -17.74
CA ILE A 260 -20.49 -28.88 -16.63
C ILE A 260 -21.79 -29.43 -17.23
N SER A 261 -22.17 -30.63 -16.80
CA SER A 261 -23.45 -31.22 -17.15
C SER A 261 -23.93 -32.20 -16.08
N SER A 262 -25.10 -32.79 -16.27
CA SER A 262 -25.54 -33.91 -15.45
C SER A 262 -24.72 -35.15 -15.80
N GLN A 263 -24.58 -36.09 -14.85
CA GLN A 263 -23.84 -37.33 -15.09
C GLN A 263 -24.36 -38.11 -16.29
N ARG A 264 -25.69 -38.12 -16.50
CA ARG A 264 -26.33 -38.82 -17.62
C ARG A 264 -25.93 -38.20 -18.94
N ASP A 265 -25.99 -36.88 -19.03
CA ASP A 265 -25.72 -36.17 -20.27
C ASP A 265 -24.24 -36.23 -20.66
N MET A 266 -23.34 -36.24 -19.66
CA MET A 266 -21.89 -36.24 -19.87
C MET A 266 -21.31 -37.62 -20.23
N PHE A 267 -21.96 -38.71 -19.83
CA PHE A 267 -21.41 -40.08 -19.99
C PHE A 267 -22.35 -41.10 -20.66
N GLY A 268 -23.60 -40.72 -20.97
CA GLY A 268 -24.59 -41.61 -21.61
C GLY A 268 -25.60 -42.23 -20.64
#